data_AF-A0A9J6C4F2-F1
#
_entry.id   AF-A0A9J6C4F2-F1
#
_cell.length_a   1.000
_cell.length_b   1.000
_cell.length_c   1.000
_cell.angle_alpha   90.00
_cell.angle_beta   90.00
_cell.angle_gamma   90.00
#
_symmetry.space_group_name_H-M   'P 1'
#
loop_
_entity.id
_entity.type
_entity.pdbx_description
1 polymer ?
#
loop_
_entity_poly.entity_id
_entity_poly.type
_entity_poly.pdbx_seq_one_letter_code
_entity_poly.pdbx_strand_id
1 'polypeptide(L)'
;MQRVHFAQTESPISEISNSSYETQQNHYGDMLQLTPAETIIFQKNNNNEYAGNVELLNISKKAVTYKVKTTAPDKFRVRPSSGTLSPGNSATINVVVQKGVVIQPINKDKFLVMSMVLEGESQTNDEIASMWKEVTASSPDVEQHRLKCAMPANVTTAAIINNNIDGISDYFLDGSSNTTSNIIHSATHHNGTKQATLSHSQQQHLQITVDRLSDCVNHMQHQVKSLQSLQWITIFIFIMLSIAIVYILKMEIQNSNSQYCIDK
;
A
#
# COMPACT_ATOMS: atom_id res chain seq x y z
N MET A 1 32.02 60.09 -38.61
CA MET A 1 32.30 59.49 -37.28
C MET A 1 30.99 59.40 -36.50
N GLN A 2 30.60 58.35 -35.79
CA GLN A 2 30.63 56.89 -35.99
C GLN A 2 29.61 56.33 -34.97
N ARG A 3 28.75 55.41 -35.39
CA ARG A 3 27.84 54.65 -34.51
C ARG A 3 28.64 53.79 -33.54
N VAL A 4 28.13 53.55 -32.32
CA VAL A 4 28.38 52.30 -31.59
C VAL A 4 27.14 51.82 -30.83
N HIS A 5 27.01 50.50 -30.79
CA HIS A 5 25.90 49.70 -30.32
C HIS A 5 26.17 49.11 -28.92
N PHE A 6 25.09 48.58 -28.34
CA PHE A 6 24.86 47.85 -27.09
C PHE A 6 26.01 47.13 -26.36
N ALA A 7 25.84 47.06 -25.03
CA ALA A 7 26.00 45.82 -24.26
C ALA A 7 24.94 45.76 -23.15
N GLN A 8 24.28 44.60 -23.04
CA GLN A 8 23.38 44.19 -21.96
C GLN A 8 24.17 43.90 -20.68
N THR A 9 23.57 44.15 -19.53
CA THR A 9 23.86 43.38 -18.31
C THR A 9 22.62 43.42 -17.41
N GLU A 10 21.95 42.28 -17.32
CA GLU A 10 20.77 42.03 -16.50
C GLU A 10 21.13 41.97 -15.02
N SER A 11 20.20 42.44 -14.17
CA SER A 11 20.05 42.13 -12.74
C SER A 11 18.73 42.76 -12.25
N PRO A 12 18.06 42.21 -11.22
CA PRO A 12 16.99 41.22 -11.39
C PRO A 12 15.65 41.74 -10.83
N ILE A 13 14.53 41.46 -11.50
CA ILE A 13 13.20 41.72 -10.93
C ILE A 13 12.26 40.55 -11.19
N SER A 14 11.62 40.14 -10.08
CA SER A 14 10.40 39.33 -9.95
C SER A 14 10.51 37.87 -10.41
N GLU A 15 9.95 36.89 -9.70
CA GLU A 15 8.53 36.87 -9.32
C GLU A 15 8.27 36.15 -8.00
N ILE A 16 7.44 36.80 -7.19
CA ILE A 16 6.57 36.17 -6.21
C ILE A 16 5.63 35.25 -6.99
N SER A 17 5.66 33.96 -6.71
CA SER A 17 4.48 33.12 -6.88
C SER A 17 4.25 32.33 -5.60
N ASN A 18 3.45 32.92 -4.71
CA ASN A 18 2.67 32.14 -3.78
C ASN A 18 1.69 31.29 -4.59
N SER A 19 1.92 29.99 -4.60
CA SER A 19 0.85 29.02 -4.80
C SER A 19 1.06 27.87 -3.81
N SER A 20 0.61 28.10 -2.59
CA SER A 20 0.38 27.05 -1.59
C SER A 20 -0.82 26.22 -2.05
N TYR A 21 -0.60 25.38 -3.05
CA TYR A 21 -1.35 24.16 -3.21
C TYR A 21 -0.68 23.14 -2.29
N GLU A 22 -1.30 22.89 -1.14
CA GLU A 22 -1.02 21.71 -0.32
C GLU A 22 -1.31 20.47 -1.16
N THR A 23 -0.33 20.08 -1.97
CA THR A 23 -0.29 18.76 -2.57
C THR A 23 0.14 17.84 -1.46
N GLN A 24 -0.69 16.85 -1.12
CA GLN A 24 -0.31 15.68 -0.33
C GLN A 24 0.72 14.87 -1.13
N GLN A 25 1.91 15.43 -1.36
CA GLN A 25 3.04 14.68 -1.84
C GLN A 25 3.52 13.84 -0.66
N ASN A 26 3.27 12.54 -0.75
CA ASN A 26 4.04 11.55 -0.01
C ASN A 26 5.51 11.80 -0.39
N HIS A 27 6.23 12.57 0.43
CA HIS A 27 7.67 12.66 0.30
C HIS A 27 8.20 11.25 0.53
N TYR A 28 8.71 10.62 -0.53
CA TYR A 28 9.68 9.55 -0.39
C TYR A 28 10.87 10.19 0.30
N GLY A 29 10.89 10.10 1.63
CA GLY A 29 11.86 10.77 2.47
C GLY A 29 13.29 10.39 2.12
N ASP A 30 14.22 11.31 2.38
CA ASP A 30 15.64 11.16 2.07
C ASP A 30 16.39 10.38 3.17
N MET A 31 15.76 10.15 4.32
CA MET A 31 16.33 9.44 5.47
C MET A 31 15.91 7.97 5.50
N LEU A 32 14.60 7.70 5.51
CA LEU A 32 14.05 6.36 5.68
C LEU A 32 13.21 5.91 4.49
N GLN A 33 13.54 4.74 3.96
CA GLN A 33 12.67 4.00 3.05
C GLN A 33 11.78 3.05 3.83
N LEU A 34 10.46 3.11 3.59
CA LEU A 34 9.45 2.29 4.25
C LEU A 34 8.91 1.20 3.32
N THR A 35 8.78 -0.01 3.84
CA THR A 35 8.11 -1.13 3.16
C THR A 35 7.10 -1.79 4.10
N PRO A 36 5.78 -1.67 3.85
CA PRO A 36 5.14 -0.93 2.76
C PRO A 36 5.24 0.59 2.93
N ALA A 37 5.21 1.34 1.81
CA ALA A 37 5.38 2.79 1.83
C ALA A 37 4.15 3.56 2.33
N GLU A 38 2.93 3.04 2.12
CA GLU A 38 1.70 3.82 2.35
C GLU A 38 0.68 3.13 3.27
N THR A 39 0.55 1.80 3.22
CA THR A 39 -0.55 1.10 3.88
C THR A 39 -0.07 -0.15 4.58
N ILE A 40 -0.35 -0.23 5.88
CA ILE A 40 -0.16 -1.44 6.69
C ILE A 40 -1.40 -2.32 6.49
N ILE A 41 -1.18 -3.48 5.87
CA ILE A 41 -2.22 -4.50 5.73
C ILE A 41 -2.11 -5.43 6.93
N PHE A 42 -3.18 -5.49 7.71
CA PHE A 42 -3.25 -6.35 8.88
C PHE A 42 -3.75 -7.73 8.49
N GLN A 43 -3.08 -8.77 8.98
CA GLN A 43 -3.45 -10.16 8.74
C GLN A 43 -3.46 -10.93 10.05
N LYS A 44 -4.25 -12.00 10.11
CA LYS A 44 -4.33 -12.85 11.29
C LYS A 44 -3.07 -13.73 11.35
N ASN A 45 -2.32 -13.63 12.43
CA ASN A 45 -1.11 -14.44 12.65
C ASN A 45 -1.43 -15.77 13.38
N ASN A 46 -0.40 -16.60 13.60
CA ASN A 46 -0.52 -17.90 14.27
C ASN A 46 -1.02 -17.80 15.72
N ASN A 47 -0.90 -16.64 16.35
CA ASN A 47 -1.39 -16.38 17.71
C ASN A 47 -2.84 -15.86 17.71
N ASN A 48 -3.52 -15.93 16.56
CA ASN A 48 -4.90 -15.46 16.39
C ASN A 48 -5.04 -13.94 16.60
N GLU A 49 -3.95 -13.17 16.43
CA GLU A 49 -3.91 -11.71 16.52
C GLU A 49 -3.82 -11.09 15.12
N TYR A 50 -4.48 -9.95 14.91
CA TYR A 50 -4.29 -9.17 13.68
C TYR A 50 -3.01 -8.34 13.79
N ALA A 51 -2.06 -8.57 12.90
CA ALA A 51 -0.76 -7.91 12.88
C ALA A 51 -0.38 -7.46 11.47
N GLY A 52 0.38 -6.37 11.39
CA GLY A 52 1.01 -5.87 10.17
C GLY A 52 2.41 -5.37 10.47
N ASN A 53 3.28 -5.38 9.47
CA ASN A 53 4.69 -5.05 9.61
C ASN A 53 5.08 -3.89 8.70
N VAL A 54 6.05 -3.09 9.16
CA VAL A 54 6.69 -2.03 8.38
C VAL A 54 8.19 -2.15 8.56
N GLU A 55 8.90 -2.39 7.48
CA GLU A 55 10.35 -2.31 7.45
C GLU A 55 10.79 -0.86 7.22
N LEU A 56 11.71 -0.40 8.07
CA LEU A 56 12.41 0.87 7.94
C LEU A 56 13.83 0.58 7.49
N LEU A 57 14.26 1.11 6.36
CA LEU A 57 15.64 1.07 5.89
C LEU A 57 16.23 2.49 5.95
N ASN A 58 17.37 2.65 6.63
CA ASN A 58 18.11 3.91 6.60
C ASN A 58 18.90 4.02 5.29
N ILE A 59 18.43 4.87 4.38
CA ILE A 59 19.06 5.14 3.08
C ILE A 59 19.99 6.37 3.12
N SER A 60 20.06 7.07 4.25
CA SER A 60 20.96 8.20 4.42
C SER A 60 22.40 7.77 4.69
N LYS A 61 23.32 8.74 4.61
CA LYS A 61 24.74 8.54 4.91
C LYS A 61 25.07 8.64 6.41
N LYS A 62 24.10 8.97 7.26
CA LYS A 62 24.28 9.22 8.70
C LYS A 62 23.38 8.30 9.52
N ALA A 63 23.69 8.15 10.81
CA ALA A 63 22.78 7.46 11.71
C ALA A 63 21.48 8.28 11.87
N VAL A 64 20.36 7.60 11.97
CA VAL A 64 19.02 8.19 12.07
C VAL A 64 18.33 7.63 13.30
N THR A 65 17.66 8.48 14.08
CA THR A 65 16.68 8.03 15.08
C THR A 65 15.28 8.12 14.53
N TYR A 66 14.41 7.18 14.91
CA TYR A 66 13.01 7.17 14.51
C TYR A 66 12.07 7.05 15.72
N LYS A 67 10.85 7.58 15.56
CA LYS A 67 9.71 7.39 16.47
C LYS A 67 8.45 7.10 15.69
N VAL A 68 7.64 6.17 16.20
CA VAL A 68 6.35 5.79 15.64
C VAL A 68 5.25 6.32 16.53
N LYS A 69 4.28 7.02 15.92
CA LYS A 69 3.08 7.53 16.57
C LYS A 69 1.84 6.95 15.87
N THR A 70 0.72 6.94 16.57
CA THR A 70 -0.56 6.47 16.05
C THR A 70 -1.70 7.38 16.51
N THR A 71 -2.76 7.47 15.70
CA THR A 71 -4.00 8.17 16.08
C THR A 71 -4.87 7.37 17.06
N ALA A 72 -4.53 6.10 17.33
CA ALA A 72 -5.31 5.24 18.22
C ALA A 72 -4.42 4.33 19.10
N PRO A 73 -3.68 4.91 20.05
CA PRO A 73 -2.73 4.16 20.89
C PRO A 73 -3.39 3.01 21.69
N ASP A 74 -4.65 3.17 22.08
CA ASP A 74 -5.38 2.14 22.83
C ASP A 74 -5.75 0.93 21.96
N LYS A 75 -5.76 1.08 20.64
CA LYS A 75 -6.11 0.00 19.70
C LYS A 75 -4.93 -0.83 19.26
N PHE A 76 -3.71 -0.29 19.32
CA PHE A 76 -2.53 -0.90 18.73
C PHE A 76 -1.37 -1.02 19.70
N ARG A 77 -0.67 -2.14 19.61
CA ARG A 77 0.65 -2.33 20.20
C ARG A 77 1.70 -2.22 19.10
N VAL A 78 2.62 -1.27 19.24
CA VAL A 78 3.71 -1.02 18.27
C VAL A 78 5.04 -1.42 18.88
N ARG A 79 5.82 -2.28 18.21
CA ARG A 79 7.12 -2.76 18.70
C ARG A 79 8.13 -2.98 17.55
N PRO A 80 9.33 -2.37 17.60
CA PRO A 80 9.70 -1.21 18.43
C PRO A 80 8.88 0.04 18.05
N SER A 81 8.66 0.95 19.01
CA SER A 81 8.03 2.26 18.74
C SER A 81 9.05 3.39 18.51
N SER A 82 10.32 3.13 18.76
CA SER A 82 11.42 4.06 18.56
C SER A 82 12.74 3.31 18.50
N GLY A 83 13.74 3.92 17.88
CA GLY A 83 15.08 3.34 17.85
C GLY A 83 16.06 4.21 17.06
N THR A 84 17.21 3.62 16.75
CA THR A 84 18.27 4.21 15.94
C THR A 84 18.69 3.22 14.86
N LEU A 85 19.03 3.73 13.68
CA LEU A 85 19.51 2.94 12.55
C LEU A 85 20.80 3.56 12.02
N SER A 86 21.87 2.78 11.96
CA SER A 86 23.09 3.14 11.23
C SER A 86 22.81 3.19 9.72
N PRO A 87 23.65 3.89 8.93
CA PRO A 87 23.53 3.90 7.47
C PRO A 87 23.43 2.49 6.88
N GLY A 88 22.45 2.25 6.02
CA GLY A 88 22.24 0.95 5.35
C GLY A 88 21.59 -0.14 6.21
N ASN A 89 21.36 0.09 7.50
CA ASN A 89 20.68 -0.88 8.36
C ASN A 89 19.16 -0.72 8.32
N SER A 90 18.45 -1.80 8.61
CA SER A 90 16.98 -1.81 8.72
C SER A 90 16.47 -2.26 10.07
N ALA A 91 15.21 -1.92 10.36
CA ALA A 91 14.44 -2.44 11.48
C ALA A 91 13.00 -2.72 11.06
N THR A 92 12.41 -3.79 11.58
CA THR A 92 11.01 -4.12 11.35
C THR A 92 10.16 -3.70 12.54
N ILE A 93 9.20 -2.82 12.29
CA ILE A 93 8.14 -2.46 13.23
C ILE A 93 7.00 -3.45 13.08
N ASN A 94 6.62 -4.09 14.18
CA ASN A 94 5.43 -4.91 14.28
C ASN A 94 4.30 -4.11 14.91
N VAL A 95 3.15 -4.07 14.24
CA VAL A 95 1.93 -3.41 14.70
C VAL A 95 0.87 -4.47 14.92
N VAL A 96 0.40 -4.61 16.16
CA VAL A 96 -0.58 -5.64 16.55
C VAL A 96 -1.84 -4.98 17.08
N VAL A 97 -3.01 -5.39 16.61
CA VAL A 97 -4.30 -4.94 17.13
C VAL A 97 -4.52 -5.53 18.53
N GLN A 98 -4.87 -4.69 19.50
CA GLN A 98 -5.15 -5.13 20.87
C GLN A 98 -6.43 -5.96 20.93
N LYS A 99 -6.50 -6.90 21.88
CA LYS A 99 -7.66 -7.77 22.08
C LYS A 99 -8.89 -6.95 22.49
N GLY A 100 -10.07 -7.35 22.01
CA GLY A 100 -11.35 -6.69 22.34
C GLY A 100 -11.66 -5.42 21.55
N VAL A 101 -10.81 -5.02 20.60
CA VAL A 101 -11.07 -3.91 19.68
C VAL A 101 -11.92 -4.41 18.51
N VAL A 102 -13.08 -3.79 18.28
CA VAL A 102 -13.86 -4.01 17.05
C VAL A 102 -13.00 -3.58 15.87
N ILE A 103 -12.80 -4.44 14.87
CA ILE A 103 -11.78 -4.23 13.81
C ILE A 103 -12.24 -3.24 12.73
N GLN A 104 -13.54 -2.97 12.62
CA GLN A 104 -14.09 -2.10 11.57
C GLN A 104 -13.88 -0.58 11.67
N PRO A 105 -13.37 0.03 12.74
CA PRO A 105 -12.87 1.39 12.69
C PRO A 105 -11.39 1.49 12.31
N ILE A 106 -10.62 0.40 12.13
CA ILE A 106 -9.16 0.54 11.97
C ILE A 106 -8.72 1.19 10.66
N ASN A 107 -9.51 1.10 9.59
CA ASN A 107 -9.18 1.71 8.29
C ASN A 107 -9.08 3.24 8.35
N LYS A 108 -9.61 3.86 9.42
CA LYS A 108 -9.51 5.30 9.68
C LYS A 108 -8.28 5.68 10.50
N ASP A 109 -7.69 4.71 11.20
CA ASP A 109 -6.53 4.94 12.04
C ASP A 109 -5.26 5.08 11.17
N LYS A 110 -4.32 5.90 11.64
CA LYS A 110 -3.09 6.22 10.92
C LYS A 110 -1.88 6.04 11.81
N PHE A 111 -0.77 5.70 11.19
CA PHE A 111 0.55 5.72 11.81
C PHE A 111 1.40 6.83 11.21
N LEU A 112 2.28 7.37 12.02
CA LEU A 112 3.26 8.37 11.63
C LEU A 112 4.63 7.89 12.07
N VAL A 113 5.51 7.61 11.11
CA VAL A 113 6.93 7.41 11.35
C VAL A 113 7.61 8.77 11.22
N MET A 114 8.35 9.16 12.25
CA MET A 114 9.14 10.38 12.26
C MET A 114 10.61 10.00 12.36
N SER A 115 11.49 10.70 11.66
CA SER A 115 12.93 10.48 11.72
C SER A 115 13.74 11.76 11.68
N MET A 116 14.91 11.74 12.31
CA MET A 116 15.91 12.81 12.23
C MET A 116 17.32 12.23 12.26
N VAL A 117 18.25 12.94 11.63
CA VAL A 117 19.68 12.59 11.59
C VAL A 117 20.33 12.83 12.95
N LEU A 118 21.26 11.95 13.33
CA LEU A 118 22.12 12.10 14.51
C LEU A 118 23.43 12.77 14.10
N GLU A 119 23.87 13.81 14.82
CA GLU A 119 25.06 14.61 14.47
C GLU A 119 26.39 14.07 15.02
N GLY A 120 26.42 12.84 15.55
CA GLY A 120 27.64 12.22 16.08
C GLY A 120 27.68 10.70 15.89
N GLU A 121 28.88 10.11 16.04
CA GLU A 121 29.09 8.66 15.87
C GLU A 121 28.43 7.82 16.98
N SER A 122 28.19 8.42 18.16
CA SER A 122 27.51 7.78 19.27
C SER A 122 26.78 8.83 20.12
N GLN A 123 25.46 8.76 20.14
CA GLN A 123 24.63 9.56 21.05
C GLN A 123 23.97 8.63 22.07
N THR A 124 23.91 9.08 23.32
CA THR A 124 23.25 8.31 24.38
C THR A 124 21.73 8.35 24.22
N ASN A 125 21.01 7.40 24.83
CA ASN A 125 19.54 7.41 24.81
C ASN A 125 18.95 8.69 25.44
N ASP A 126 19.62 9.28 26.43
CA ASP A 126 19.17 10.49 27.10
C ASP A 126 19.34 11.74 26.22
N GLU A 127 20.43 11.82 25.46
CA GLU A 127 20.64 12.86 24.44
C GLU A 127 19.58 12.75 23.35
N ILE A 128 19.34 11.55 22.83
CA ILE A 128 18.30 11.29 21.84
C ILE A 128 16.91 11.68 22.37
N ALA A 129 16.61 11.34 23.63
CA ALA A 129 15.37 11.72 24.27
C ALA A 129 15.23 13.25 24.42
N SER A 130 16.33 13.97 24.66
CA SER A 130 16.36 15.43 24.78
C SER A 130 16.13 16.11 23.44
N MET A 131 16.80 15.64 22.37
CA MET A 131 16.56 16.14 21.01
C MET A 131 15.09 16.00 20.60
N TRP A 132 14.45 14.85 20.90
CA TRP A 132 13.03 14.64 20.62
C TRP A 132 12.07 15.50 21.46
N LYS A 133 12.54 16.14 22.54
CA LYS A 133 11.75 17.12 23.33
C LYS A 133 11.90 18.53 22.79
N GLU A 134 13.08 18.87 22.27
CA GLU A 134 13.39 20.19 21.72
C GLU A 134 12.82 20.40 20.32
N VAL A 135 12.84 19.34 19.52
CA VAL A 135 12.36 19.37 18.14
C VAL A 135 10.84 19.25 18.08
N THR A 136 10.21 20.17 17.35
CA THR A 136 8.79 20.06 17.00
C THR A 136 8.59 19.14 15.81
N ALA A 137 7.43 18.50 15.71
CA ALA A 137 7.14 17.61 14.59
C ALA A 137 7.22 18.31 13.22
N SER A 138 6.92 19.60 13.17
CA SER A 138 6.96 20.41 11.95
C SER A 138 8.32 21.02 11.64
N SER A 139 9.37 20.66 12.40
CA SER A 139 10.74 21.09 12.10
C SER A 139 11.16 20.57 10.72
N PRO A 140 11.85 21.37 9.89
CA PRO A 140 12.38 20.92 8.60
C PRO A 140 13.39 19.77 8.73
N ASP A 141 14.04 19.64 9.89
CA ASP A 141 15.00 18.57 10.17
C ASP A 141 14.35 17.22 10.51
N VAL A 142 13.01 17.18 10.55
CA VAL A 142 12.22 15.97 10.85
C VAL A 142 11.48 15.50 9.63
N GLU A 143 11.88 14.34 9.15
CA GLU A 143 11.18 13.62 8.10
C GLU A 143 9.96 12.89 8.68
N GLN A 144 8.87 12.84 7.90
CA GLN A 144 7.60 12.25 8.30
C GLN A 144 7.03 11.35 7.21
N HIS A 145 6.69 10.11 7.57
CA HIS A 145 5.92 9.19 6.71
C HIS A 145 4.61 8.80 7.36
N ARG A 146 3.51 8.97 6.63
CA ARG A 146 2.16 8.64 7.09
C ARG A 146 1.70 7.33 6.46
N LEU A 147 1.34 6.39 7.31
CA LEU A 147 0.81 5.09 6.90
C LEU A 147 -0.68 4.99 7.24
N LYS A 148 -1.46 4.49 6.30
CA LYS A 148 -2.86 4.09 6.49
C LYS A 148 -2.92 2.65 7.00
N CYS A 149 -4.07 2.28 7.55
CA CYS A 149 -4.35 0.90 7.93
C CYS A 149 -5.38 0.30 6.97
N ALA A 150 -5.23 -0.97 6.65
CA ALA A 150 -6.23 -1.73 5.91
C ALA A 150 -6.37 -3.15 6.47
N MET A 151 -7.60 -3.65 6.46
CA MET A 151 -7.86 -5.09 6.59
C MET A 151 -7.86 -5.77 5.23
N PRO A 152 -7.57 -7.09 5.16
CA PRO A 152 -7.61 -7.82 3.90
C PRO A 152 -9.05 -7.89 3.38
N ALA A 153 -9.21 -7.86 2.06
CA ALA A 153 -10.50 -7.65 1.38
C ALA A 153 -11.58 -8.72 1.66
N ASN A 154 -11.19 -9.84 2.26
CA ASN A 154 -12.02 -11.03 2.51
C ASN A 154 -12.47 -11.17 3.98
N VAL A 155 -12.27 -10.16 4.84
CA VAL A 155 -12.76 -10.19 6.22
C VAL A 155 -14.15 -9.55 6.30
N THR A 156 -15.20 -10.36 6.38
CA THR A 156 -16.56 -9.87 6.64
C THR A 156 -16.74 -9.41 8.09
N THR A 157 -17.63 -8.46 8.28
CA THR A 157 -17.98 -7.87 9.58
C THR A 157 -18.31 -8.89 10.66
N ALA A 158 -18.84 -10.05 10.29
CA ALA A 158 -19.25 -11.12 11.20
C ALA A 158 -18.09 -11.92 11.79
N ALA A 159 -16.98 -12.13 11.06
CA ALA A 159 -15.82 -12.89 11.54
C ALA A 159 -14.97 -12.12 12.58
N ILE A 160 -15.24 -10.82 12.72
CA ILE A 160 -14.45 -9.85 13.50
C ILE A 160 -14.99 -9.66 14.92
N ILE A 161 -16.31 -9.82 15.13
CA ILE A 161 -16.99 -9.36 16.35
C ILE A 161 -16.59 -10.21 17.57
N ASN A 162 -16.27 -11.48 17.37
CA ASN A 162 -15.85 -12.37 18.44
C ASN A 162 -14.43 -12.84 18.18
N ASN A 163 -13.44 -12.17 18.79
CA ASN A 163 -12.09 -12.74 19.00
C ASN A 163 -12.11 -13.94 19.98
N ASN A 164 -13.20 -14.70 19.99
CA ASN A 164 -13.43 -15.89 20.76
C ASN A 164 -14.46 -16.75 20.02
N ILE A 165 -14.03 -17.55 19.03
CA ILE A 165 -14.65 -18.85 18.76
C ILE A 165 -13.54 -19.80 18.30
N ASP A 166 -13.15 -20.70 19.21
CA ASP A 166 -12.61 -22.01 18.83
C ASP A 166 -13.68 -22.71 17.97
N GLY A 167 -13.38 -22.89 16.68
CA GLY A 167 -14.20 -23.70 15.77
C GLY A 167 -15.36 -22.96 15.10
N ILE A 168 -15.06 -22.16 14.07
CA ILE A 168 -15.97 -22.02 12.92
C ILE A 168 -15.17 -22.34 11.67
N SER A 169 -15.13 -23.62 11.37
CA SER A 169 -15.02 -24.12 10.01
C SER A 169 -16.26 -23.67 9.23
N ASP A 170 -16.03 -22.96 8.13
CA ASP A 170 -16.76 -23.17 6.88
C ASP A 170 -18.29 -22.93 6.89
N TYR A 171 -18.73 -21.68 7.02
CA TYR A 171 -20.07 -21.29 6.60
C TYR A 171 -20.03 -19.95 5.86
N PHE A 172 -19.77 -19.98 4.56
CA PHE A 172 -20.35 -19.00 3.64
C PHE A 172 -21.41 -19.72 2.82
N LEU A 173 -22.67 -19.45 3.17
CA LEU A 173 -23.82 -19.81 2.37
C LEU A 173 -23.91 -18.86 1.18
N ASP A 174 -24.05 -19.51 0.05
CA ASP A 174 -24.55 -19.07 -1.24
C ASP A 174 -25.66 -18.01 -1.15
N GLY A 175 -25.59 -17.07 -2.09
CA GLY A 175 -26.62 -16.08 -2.29
C GLY A 175 -27.86 -16.72 -2.89
N SER A 176 -28.85 -17.03 -2.05
CA SER A 176 -30.23 -17.16 -2.51
C SER A 176 -31.20 -16.86 -1.39
N SER A 177 -31.68 -15.60 -1.35
CA SER A 177 -32.88 -15.26 -0.61
C SER A 177 -34.05 -15.92 -1.32
N ASN A 178 -34.69 -16.92 -0.69
CA ASN A 178 -36.12 -17.17 -0.75
C ASN A 178 -36.55 -18.28 0.24
N THR A 179 -37.62 -18.00 0.98
CA THR A 179 -38.58 -18.95 1.61
C THR A 179 -38.40 -19.30 3.09
N THR A 180 -39.31 -18.72 3.87
CA THR A 180 -39.96 -19.18 5.12
C THR A 180 -39.91 -20.68 5.42
N SER A 181 -39.63 -21.06 6.69
CA SER A 181 -40.58 -21.74 7.61
C SER A 181 -39.91 -22.54 8.77
N ASN A 182 -40.28 -22.18 10.01
CA ASN A 182 -40.78 -23.01 11.12
C ASN A 182 -40.03 -24.23 11.75
N ILE A 183 -40.02 -24.22 13.11
CA ILE A 183 -40.28 -25.31 14.11
C ILE A 183 -39.12 -26.11 14.74
N ILE A 184 -38.81 -25.78 16.00
CA ILE A 184 -38.89 -26.50 17.31
C ILE A 184 -38.80 -28.06 17.40
N HIS A 185 -38.08 -28.53 18.45
CA HIS A 185 -37.99 -29.86 19.12
C HIS A 185 -37.09 -30.92 18.42
N SER A 186 -36.33 -31.82 19.07
CA SER A 186 -36.31 -32.38 20.43
C SER A 186 -34.99 -33.16 20.65
N ALA A 187 -34.62 -33.35 21.92
CA ALA A 187 -33.50 -34.19 22.37
C ALA A 187 -33.73 -35.69 22.09
N THR A 188 -32.66 -36.46 21.79
CA THR A 188 -32.51 -37.89 22.14
C THR A 188 -31.03 -38.33 22.03
N HIS A 189 -30.59 -39.10 23.02
CA HIS A 189 -29.28 -39.78 23.19
C HIS A 189 -29.02 -40.90 22.15
N HIS A 190 -27.74 -41.14 21.78
CA HIS A 190 -27.20 -42.52 21.69
C HIS A 190 -25.65 -42.58 21.74
N ASN A 191 -25.13 -43.53 22.51
CA ASN A 191 -23.73 -43.96 22.60
C ASN A 191 -23.36 -44.95 21.47
N GLY A 192 -22.09 -45.00 21.04
CA GLY A 192 -21.57 -46.15 20.26
C GLY A 192 -20.24 -45.99 19.51
N THR A 193 -19.13 -46.34 20.17
CA THR A 193 -17.93 -47.09 19.70
C THR A 193 -17.25 -46.88 18.32
N LYS A 194 -16.00 -46.39 18.42
CA LYS A 194 -14.68 -46.88 17.91
C LYS A 194 -14.37 -47.08 16.40
N GLN A 195 -13.27 -46.40 16.01
CA GLN A 195 -12.13 -46.81 15.15
C GLN A 195 -12.37 -47.09 13.65
N ALA A 196 -11.91 -46.15 12.79
CA ALA A 196 -10.92 -46.37 11.71
C ALA A 196 -11.02 -45.24 10.65
N THR A 197 -10.36 -44.09 10.84
CA THR A 197 -10.27 -43.05 9.79
C THR A 197 -9.15 -42.04 10.11
N LEU A 198 -7.88 -42.43 10.01
CA LEU A 198 -6.73 -41.51 10.19
C LEU A 198 -5.94 -41.26 8.88
N SER A 199 -6.39 -41.76 7.73
CA SER A 199 -5.71 -41.53 6.44
C SER A 199 -6.55 -40.73 5.42
N HIS A 200 -7.84 -40.53 5.66
CA HIS A 200 -8.73 -39.89 4.68
C HIS A 200 -8.77 -38.36 4.79
N SER A 201 -8.62 -37.81 6.00
CA SER A 201 -8.66 -36.35 6.22
C SER A 201 -7.44 -35.62 5.65
N GLN A 202 -6.27 -36.26 5.65
CA GLN A 202 -5.04 -35.66 5.12
C GLN A 202 -5.03 -35.61 3.59
N GLN A 203 -5.63 -36.60 2.91
CA GLN A 203 -5.84 -36.57 1.46
C GLN A 203 -6.87 -35.50 1.05
N GLN A 204 -7.97 -35.34 1.79
CA GLN A 204 -8.97 -34.31 1.52
C GLN A 204 -8.39 -32.89 1.70
N HIS A 205 -7.59 -32.68 2.74
CA HIS A 205 -6.95 -31.38 2.98
C HIS A 205 -5.97 -30.99 1.86
N LEU A 206 -5.24 -31.97 1.31
CA LEU A 206 -4.34 -31.74 0.19
C LEU A 206 -5.13 -31.44 -1.10
N GLN A 207 -6.24 -32.14 -1.35
CA GLN A 207 -7.11 -31.89 -2.50
C GLN A 207 -7.71 -30.47 -2.47
N ILE A 208 -8.24 -30.06 -1.31
CA ILE A 208 -8.80 -28.71 -1.09
C ILE A 208 -7.72 -27.63 -1.30
N THR A 209 -6.48 -27.89 -0.89
CA THR A 209 -5.38 -26.94 -1.08
C THR A 209 -4.98 -26.82 -2.55
N VAL A 210 -4.97 -27.94 -3.28
CA VAL A 210 -4.68 -27.96 -4.74
C VAL A 210 -5.78 -27.25 -5.52
N ASP A 211 -7.05 -27.46 -5.17
CA ASP A 211 -8.17 -26.79 -5.83
C ASP A 211 -8.15 -25.28 -5.56
N ARG A 212 -7.90 -24.85 -4.32
CA ARG A 212 -7.74 -23.44 -3.96
C ARG A 212 -6.53 -22.79 -4.65
N LEU A 213 -5.44 -23.53 -4.81
CA LEU A 213 -4.27 -23.04 -5.53
C LEU A 213 -4.58 -22.89 -7.03
N SER A 214 -5.33 -23.82 -7.62
CA SER A 214 -5.79 -23.78 -9.01
C SER A 214 -6.71 -22.58 -9.25
N ASP A 215 -7.67 -22.31 -8.35
CA ASP A 215 -8.55 -21.15 -8.43
C ASP A 215 -7.79 -19.83 -8.28
N CYS A 216 -6.79 -19.78 -7.39
CA CYS A 216 -5.94 -18.61 -7.22
C CYS A 216 -5.08 -18.34 -8.46
N VAL A 217 -4.50 -19.39 -9.05
CA VAL A 217 -3.74 -19.31 -10.31
C VAL A 217 -4.65 -18.85 -11.45
N ASN A 218 -5.85 -19.41 -11.59
CA ASN A 218 -6.81 -19.02 -12.61
C ASN A 218 -7.28 -17.57 -12.44
N HIS A 219 -7.47 -17.11 -11.20
CA HIS A 219 -7.83 -15.72 -10.91
C HIS A 219 -6.69 -14.75 -11.26
N MET A 220 -5.45 -15.07 -10.88
CA MET A 220 -4.28 -14.26 -11.26
C MET A 220 -4.08 -14.26 -12.78
N GLN A 221 -4.24 -15.40 -13.45
CA GLN A 221 -4.21 -15.49 -14.91
C GLN A 221 -5.31 -14.65 -15.57
N HIS A 222 -6.49 -14.53 -14.95
CA HIS A 222 -7.55 -13.65 -15.43
C HIS A 222 -7.15 -12.16 -15.32
N GLN A 223 -6.47 -11.75 -14.24
CA GLN A 223 -5.94 -10.39 -14.11
C GLN A 223 -4.83 -10.09 -15.13
N VAL A 224 -3.95 -11.06 -15.40
CA VAL A 224 -2.91 -10.94 -16.45
C VAL A 224 -3.53 -10.82 -17.85
N LYS A 225 -4.61 -11.56 -18.15
CA LYS A 225 -5.35 -11.46 -19.42
C LYS A 225 -6.02 -10.10 -19.59
N SER A 226 -6.55 -9.51 -18.52
CA SER A 226 -7.12 -8.16 -18.54
C SER A 226 -6.07 -7.10 -18.88
N LEU A 227 -4.84 -7.25 -18.36
CA LEU A 227 -3.70 -6.40 -18.72
C LEU A 227 -3.21 -6.62 -20.16
N GLN A 228 -3.20 -7.87 -20.65
CA GLN A 228 -2.88 -8.18 -22.04
C GLN A 228 -3.91 -7.59 -23.03
N SER A 229 -5.19 -7.56 -22.67
CA SER A 229 -6.23 -6.92 -23.48
C SER A 229 -5.94 -5.42 -23.70
N LEU A 230 -5.31 -4.74 -22.74
CA LEU A 230 -4.90 -3.34 -22.87
C LEU A 230 -3.73 -3.16 -23.84
N GLN A 231 -2.82 -4.15 -23.93
CA GLN A 231 -1.74 -4.14 -24.92
C GLN A 231 -2.28 -4.24 -26.36
N TRP A 232 -3.29 -5.09 -26.61
CA TRP A 232 -3.93 -5.17 -27.92
C TRP A 232 -4.60 -3.86 -28.33
N ILE A 233 -5.27 -3.19 -27.39
CA ILE A 233 -5.86 -1.86 -27.63
C ILE A 233 -4.76 -0.84 -27.97
N THR A 234 -3.65 -0.87 -27.25
CA THR A 234 -2.52 0.05 -27.45
C THR A 234 -1.90 -0.16 -28.85
N ILE A 235 -1.66 -1.41 -29.24
CA ILE A 235 -1.15 -1.76 -30.58
C ILE A 235 -2.10 -1.27 -31.67
N PHE A 236 -3.41 -1.47 -31.49
CA PHE A 236 -4.41 -1.00 -32.45
C PHE A 236 -4.39 0.52 -32.62
N ILE A 237 -4.28 1.28 -31.52
CA ILE A 237 -4.16 2.74 -31.54
C ILE A 237 -2.90 3.16 -32.32
N PHE A 238 -1.75 2.53 -32.08
CA PHE A 238 -0.52 2.83 -32.81
C PHE A 238 -0.63 2.55 -34.32
N ILE A 239 -1.29 1.47 -34.72
CA ILE A 239 -1.53 1.16 -36.14
C ILE A 239 -2.43 2.22 -36.78
N MET A 240 -3.52 2.61 -36.12
CA MET A 240 -4.43 3.64 -36.62
C MET A 240 -3.74 5.00 -36.75
N LEU A 241 -2.92 5.40 -35.77
CA LEU A 241 -2.12 6.63 -35.85
C LEU A 241 -1.10 6.58 -36.99
N SER A 242 -0.43 5.45 -37.18
CA SER A 242 0.54 5.27 -38.27
C SER A 242 -0.13 5.43 -39.64
N ILE A 243 -1.30 4.83 -39.83
CA ILE A 243 -2.09 4.96 -41.06
C ILE A 243 -2.51 6.43 -41.26
N ALA A 244 -3.04 7.08 -40.23
CA ALA A 244 -3.47 8.48 -40.30
C ALA A 244 -2.33 9.42 -40.72
N ILE A 245 -1.13 9.23 -40.19
CA ILE A 245 0.06 10.02 -40.56
C ILE A 245 0.38 9.83 -42.06
N VAL A 246 0.35 8.61 -42.57
CA VAL A 246 0.58 8.34 -44.00
C VAL A 246 -0.49 9.00 -44.88
N TYR A 247 -1.76 8.97 -44.47
CA TYR A 247 -2.84 9.65 -45.19
C TYR A 247 -2.64 11.16 -45.24
N ILE A 248 -2.26 11.79 -44.12
CA ILE A 248 -2.00 13.23 -44.06
C ILE A 248 -0.82 13.59 -44.97
N LEU A 249 0.28 12.83 -44.92
CA LEU A 249 1.43 13.05 -45.79
C LEU A 249 1.08 12.87 -47.27
N LYS A 250 0.31 11.85 -47.61
CA LYS A 250 -0.15 11.62 -48.99
C LYS A 250 -1.06 12.75 -49.47
N MET A 251 -1.95 13.23 -48.61
CA MET A 251 -2.86 14.34 -48.91
C MET A 251 -2.08 15.64 -49.14
N GLU A 252 -1.06 15.91 -48.32
CA GLU A 252 -0.18 17.08 -48.49
C GLU A 252 0.63 17.02 -49.78
N ILE A 253 1.14 15.84 -50.17
CA ILE A 253 1.86 15.64 -51.44
C ILE A 253 0.93 15.84 -52.64
N GLN A 254 -0.30 15.33 -52.60
CA GLN A 254 -1.28 15.54 -53.67
C GLN A 254 -1.68 17.01 -53.78
N ASN A 255 -1.91 17.68 -52.65
CA ASN A 255 -2.19 19.10 -52.59
C ASN A 255 -1.02 19.93 -53.17
N SER A 256 0.21 19.61 -52.78
CA SER A 256 1.43 20.25 -53.30
C SER A 256 1.57 20.05 -54.81
N ASN A 257 1.37 18.83 -55.32
CA ASN A 257 1.45 18.53 -56.76
C ASN A 257 0.34 19.24 -57.57
N SER A 258 -0.86 19.39 -57.01
CA SER A 258 -1.94 20.17 -57.64
C SER A 258 -1.60 21.67 -57.70
N GLN A 259 -0.90 22.21 -56.70
CA GLN A 259 -0.43 23.60 -56.70
C GLN A 259 0.62 23.87 -57.80
N TYR A 260 1.56 22.94 -58.04
CA TYR A 260 2.59 23.07 -59.08
C TYR A 260 2.07 22.96 -60.52
N CYS A 261 0.88 22.39 -60.75
CA CYS A 261 0.27 22.30 -62.08
C CYS A 261 -0.48 23.58 -62.51
N ILE A 262 -0.72 24.53 -61.59
CA ILE A 262 -1.43 25.78 -61.90
C ILE A 262 -0.46 26.91 -62.29
N ASP A 263 0.82 26.80 -61.93
CA ASP A 263 1.85 27.81 -62.22
C ASP A 263 2.66 27.55 -63.51
N LYS A 264 2.11 26.78 -64.47
CA LYS A 264 2.79 26.46 -65.74
C LYS A 264 1.97 26.82 -66.98
#